data_AF-A0A1G7ZLP1-F1
#
_entry.id   AF-A0A1G7ZLP1-F1
#
_cell.length_a   1.000
_cell.length_b   1.000
_cell.length_c   1.000
_cell.angle_alpha   90.00
_cell.angle_beta   90.00
_cell.angle_gamma   90.00
#
_symmetry.space_group_name_H-M   'P 1'
#
loop_
_entity.id
_entity.type
_entity.pdbx_description
1 polymer ?
#
loop_
_entity_poly.entity_id
_entity_poly.type
_entity_poly.pdbx_seq_one_letter_code
_entity_poly.pdbx_strand_id
1 'polypeptide(L)'
;MSPRGPYRRHSMQFKLQFCQDIRNGVIGRRDAQRTYSVSANLIQLWLSQFDRGELNQEEAEASVVAEYEGRIAALERKVGQLTMEL
;
A
#
# COMPACT_ATOMS: atom_id res chain seq x y z
N MET A 1 7.98 9.21 18.60
CA MET A 1 7.27 8.32 17.66
C MET A 1 8.26 7.95 16.57
N SER A 2 8.66 6.68 16.47
CA SER A 2 9.58 6.25 15.40
C SER A 2 8.93 6.52 14.04
N PRO A 3 9.67 7.03 13.03
CA PRO A 3 9.13 7.21 11.70
C PRO A 3 8.63 5.86 11.22
N ARG A 4 7.35 5.78 10.82
CA ARG A 4 6.82 4.58 10.17
C ARG A 4 7.75 4.29 9.00
N GLY A 5 8.36 3.10 9.02
CA GLY A 5 9.31 2.70 7.98
C GLY A 5 8.68 2.86 6.59
N PRO A 6 9.49 3.03 5.53
CA PRO A 6 9.01 3.34 4.19
C PRO A 6 7.88 2.39 3.79
N TYR A 7 6.73 2.97 3.42
CA TYR A 7 5.56 2.23 2.93
C TYR A 7 6.00 1.37 1.75
N ARG A 8 6.00 0.04 1.90
CA ARG A 8 6.28 -0.87 0.79
C ARG A 8 5.13 -0.81 -0.20
N ARG A 9 5.34 -0.10 -1.31
CA ARG A 9 4.39 -0.05 -2.43
C ARG A 9 4.67 -1.25 -3.34
N HIS A 10 3.65 -2.04 -3.58
CA HIS A 10 3.66 -3.13 -4.55
C HIS A 10 3.03 -2.63 -5.84
N SER A 11 3.71 -2.84 -6.98
CA SER A 11 3.16 -2.47 -8.29
C SER A 11 1.92 -3.30 -8.62
N MET A 12 1.01 -2.75 -9.41
CA MET A 12 -0.14 -3.50 -9.91
C MET A 12 0.23 -4.81 -10.61
N GLN A 13 1.25 -4.80 -11.47
CA GLN A 13 1.72 -6.01 -12.14
C GLN A 13 2.13 -7.09 -11.13
N PHE A 14 2.81 -6.70 -10.06
CA PHE A 14 3.17 -7.62 -8.99
C PHE A 14 1.92 -8.17 -8.31
N LYS A 15 0.95 -7.32 -7.92
CA LYS A 15 -0.28 -7.78 -7.26
C LYS A 15 -1.08 -8.74 -8.15
N LEU A 16 -1.17 -8.49 -9.45
CA LEU A 16 -1.86 -9.34 -10.42
C LEU A 16 -1.19 -10.73 -10.51
N GLN A 17 0.12 -10.76 -10.76
CA GLN A 17 0.87 -12.02 -10.84
C GLN A 17 0.78 -12.79 -9.52
N PHE A 18 0.93 -12.08 -8.40
CA PHE A 18 0.83 -12.67 -7.06
C PHE A 18 -0.52 -13.33 -6.80
N CYS A 19 -1.63 -12.67 -7.17
CA CYS A 19 -2.97 -13.25 -7.00
C CYS A 19 -3.19 -14.45 -7.93
N GLN A 20 -2.72 -14.37 -9.18
CA GLN A 20 -2.77 -15.48 -10.13
C GLN A 20 -1.99 -16.70 -9.63
N ASP A 21 -0.76 -16.51 -9.15
CA ASP A 21 0.09 -17.58 -8.65
C ASP A 21 -0.54 -18.29 -7.44
N ILE A 22 -1.18 -17.53 -6.54
CA ILE A 22 -1.90 -18.11 -5.40
C ILE A 22 -3.14 -18.87 -5.85
N ARG A 23 -3.92 -18.33 -6.79
CA ARG A 23 -5.16 -18.96 -7.29
C ARG A 23 -4.89 -20.20 -8.13
N ASN A 24 -3.81 -20.20 -8.89
CA ASN A 24 -3.34 -21.34 -9.69
C ASN A 24 -2.59 -22.39 -8.84
N GLY A 25 -2.33 -22.11 -7.56
CA GLY A 25 -1.64 -23.02 -6.65
C GLY A 25 -0.12 -23.09 -6.87
N VAL A 26 0.47 -22.16 -7.63
CA VAL A 26 1.91 -22.04 -7.85
C VAL A 26 2.63 -21.67 -6.55
N ILE A 27 2.01 -20.82 -5.73
CA ILE A 27 2.51 -20.45 -4.40
C ILE A 27 1.42 -20.54 -3.34
N GLY A 28 1.73 -21.14 -2.20
CA GLY A 28 0.83 -21.17 -1.04
C GLY A 28 0.78 -19.79 -0.35
N ARG A 29 -0.37 -19.45 0.24
CA ARG A 29 -0.53 -18.18 0.99
C ARG A 29 0.57 -17.98 2.04
N ARG A 30 0.89 -19.03 2.82
CA ARG A 30 1.92 -18.97 3.87
C ARG A 30 3.32 -18.71 3.29
N ASP A 31 3.64 -19.32 2.16
CA ASP A 31 4.93 -19.11 1.49
C ASP A 31 5.01 -17.71 0.89
N ALA A 32 3.91 -17.24 0.31
CA ALA A 32 3.80 -15.87 -0.20
C ALA A 32 4.02 -14.81 0.89
N GLN A 33 3.50 -15.04 2.11
CA GLN A 33 3.76 -14.17 3.26
C GLN A 33 5.24 -14.11 3.62
N ARG A 34 5.94 -15.25 3.60
CA ARG A 34 7.36 -15.34 3.95
C ARG A 34 8.26 -14.74 2.87
N THR A 35 8.06 -15.15 1.63
CA THR A 35 8.89 -14.75 0.47
C THR A 35 8.77 -13.26 0.19
N TYR A 36 7.54 -12.72 0.22
CA TYR A 36 7.29 -11.34 -0.15
C TYR A 36 7.08 -10.41 1.05
N SER A 37 7.19 -10.94 2.28
CA SER A 37 6.91 -10.19 3.53
C SER A 37 5.53 -9.52 3.54
N VAL A 38 4.53 -10.16 2.93
CA VAL A 38 3.16 -9.66 2.82
C VAL A 38 2.32 -10.21 3.98
N SER A 39 1.47 -9.38 4.59
CA SER A 39 0.59 -9.81 5.69
C SER A 39 -0.60 -10.63 5.17
N ALA A 40 -1.13 -11.54 6.00
CA ALA A 40 -2.30 -12.36 5.62
C ALA A 40 -3.50 -11.47 5.23
N ASN A 41 -3.70 -10.37 5.96
CA ASN A 41 -4.76 -9.41 5.68
C ASN A 41 -4.61 -8.77 4.30
N LEU A 42 -3.38 -8.42 3.91
CA LEU A 42 -3.12 -7.82 2.59
C LEU A 42 -3.31 -8.84 1.46
N ILE A 43 -2.91 -10.10 1.68
CA ILE A 43 -3.18 -11.20 0.74
C ILE A 43 -4.69 -11.40 0.57
N GLN A 44 -5.45 -11.42 1.67
CA GLN A 44 -6.91 -11.58 1.62
C GLN A 44 -7.57 -10.43 0.87
N LEU A 45 -7.15 -9.19 1.12
CA LEU A 45 -7.65 -8.00 0.46
C LEU A 45 -7.41 -8.06 -1.06
N TRP A 46 -6.17 -8.34 -1.48
CA TRP A 46 -5.82 -8.42 -2.89
C TRP A 46 -6.55 -9.57 -3.59
N LEU A 47 -6.63 -10.76 -2.99
CA LEU A 47 -7.38 -11.86 -3.58
C LEU A 47 -8.87 -11.52 -3.73
N SER A 48 -9.45 -10.88 -2.71
CA SER A 48 -10.85 -10.45 -2.72
C SER A 48 -11.15 -9.44 -3.84
N GLN A 49 -10.26 -8.46 -4.04
CA GLN A 49 -10.36 -7.50 -5.14
C GLN A 49 -10.07 -8.13 -6.50
N PHE A 50 -9.08 -9.03 -6.58
CA PHE A 50 -8.75 -9.77 -7.79
C PHE A 50 -9.94 -10.60 -8.28
N ASP A 51 -10.62 -11.32 -7.38
CA ASP A 51 -11.80 -12.12 -7.73
C ASP A 51 -12.97 -11.26 -8.25
N ARG A 52 -13.07 -10.00 -7.82
CA ARG A 52 -14.07 -9.04 -8.30
C ARG A 52 -13.63 -8.23 -9.53
N GLY A 53 -12.38 -8.37 -9.97
CA GLY A 53 -11.80 -7.53 -11.03
C GLY A 53 -11.51 -6.09 -10.59
N GLU A 54 -11.53 -5.80 -9.29
CA GLU A 54 -11.38 -4.47 -8.69
C GLU A 54 -9.94 -4.15 -8.25
N LEU A 55 -8.98 -5.07 -8.47
CA LEU A 55 -7.58 -4.89 -8.07
C LEU A 55 -6.95 -3.60 -8.67
N ASN A 56 -7.55 -3.09 -9.75
CA ASN A 56 -7.13 -1.89 -10.47
C ASN A 56 -7.54 -0.58 -9.75
N GLN A 57 -8.49 -0.62 -8.82
CA GLN A 57 -9.06 0.59 -8.21
C GLN A 57 -8.22 1.11 -7.02
N GLU A 58 -7.47 0.24 -6.35
CA GLU A 58 -6.59 0.62 -5.22
C GLU A 58 -5.39 1.49 -5.62
N GLU A 59 -4.86 1.36 -6.84
CA GLU A 59 -3.71 2.18 -7.27
C GLU A 59 -4.08 3.66 -7.40
N ALA A 60 -5.33 3.95 -7.80
CA ALA A 60 -5.85 5.30 -7.88
C ALA A 60 -5.96 5.94 -6.48
N GLU A 61 -6.44 5.21 -5.48
CA GLU A 61 -6.58 5.73 -4.11
C GLU A 61 -5.24 5.85 -3.38
N ALA A 62 -4.30 4.92 -3.57
CA ALA A 62 -2.99 4.97 -2.93
C ALA A 62 -2.08 6.08 -3.51
N SER A 63 -2.25 6.43 -4.79
CA SER A 63 -1.58 7.59 -5.39
C SER A 63 -2.07 8.90 -4.77
N VAL A 64 -3.37 8.97 -4.51
CA VAL A 64 -4.03 10.11 -3.88
C VAL A 64 -3.59 10.28 -2.41
N VAL A 65 -3.42 9.19 -1.65
CA VAL A 65 -2.97 9.25 -0.24
C VAL A 65 -1.52 9.73 -0.10
N ALA A 66 -0.60 9.31 -0.98
CA ALA A 66 0.79 9.78 -0.95
C ALA A 66 0.92 11.27 -1.29
N GLU A 67 0.05 11.79 -2.17
CA GLU A 67 0.00 13.23 -2.47
C GLU A 67 -0.57 14.05 -1.30
N TYR A 68 -1.51 13.49 -0.53
CA TYR A 68 -2.04 14.13 0.68
C TYR A 68 -1.04 14.15 1.84
N GLU A 69 -0.24 13.11 2.06
CA GLU A 69 0.79 13.09 3.12
C GLU A 69 1.87 14.17 2.89
N GLY A 70 2.26 14.40 1.62
CA GLY A 70 3.20 15.48 1.27
C GLY A 70 2.65 16.88 1.53
N ARG A 71 1.34 17.09 1.28
CA ARG A 71 0.67 18.37 1.55
C ARG A 71 0.50 18.63 3.05
N ILE A 72 0.20 17.61 3.85
CA ILE A 72 0.11 17.74 5.32
C ILE A 72 1.47 18.17 5.89
N ALA A 73 2.56 17.51 5.51
CA ALA A 73 3.91 17.88 5.99
C ALA A 73 4.35 19.29 5.55
N ALA A 74 3.95 19.74 4.36
CA ALA A 74 4.23 21.09 3.88
C ALA A 74 3.39 22.15 4.62
N LEU A 75 2.14 21.84 4.95
CA LEU A 75 1.26 22.73 5.71
C LEU A 75 1.66 22.81 7.19
N GLU A 76 2.06 21.70 7.82
CA GLU A 76 2.57 21.68 9.19
C GLU A 76 3.85 22.51 9.36
N ARG A 77 4.76 22.50 8.37
CA ARG A 77 5.95 23.37 8.37
C ARG A 77 5.61 24.85 8.26
N LYS A 78 4.62 25.21 7.42
CA LYS A 78 4.15 26.60 7.31
C LYS A 78 3.48 27.09 8.58
N VAL A 79 2.67 26.25 9.23
CA VAL A 79 2.02 26.59 10.52
C VAL A 79 3.05 26.78 11.63
N GLY A 80 4.12 25.97 11.66
CA GLY A 80 5.24 26.13 12.60
C GLY A 80 6.01 27.44 12.42
N GLN A 81 6.18 27.91 11.18
CA GLN A 81 6.82 29.21 10.91
C GLN A 81 5.92 30.39 11.29
N LEU A 82 4.62 30.34 10.99
CA LEU A 82 3.67 31.40 11.33
C LEU A 82 3.41 31.53 12.84
N THR A 83 3.62 30.47 13.61
CA THR A 83 3.44 30.50 15.09
C THR A 83 4.68 31.01 15.82
N MET A 84 5.85 31.09 15.16
CA MET A 84 7.09 31.61 15.76
C MET A 84 7.24 33.14 15.65
N GLU A 85 6.27 33.83 15.03
CA GLU A 85 6.20 35.30 14.97
C GLU A 85 5.18 35.91 15.95
N LEU A 86 4.79 35.18 17.01
CA LEU A 86 4.02 35.69 18.15
C LEU A 86 4.85 35.70 19.43
#